data_AF-X8I6M7-F1
#
_entry.id   AF-X8I6M7-F1
#
_cell.length_a   1.000
_cell.length_b   1.000
_cell.length_c   1.000
_cell.angle_alpha   90.00
_cell.angle_beta   90.00
_cell.angle_gamma   90.00
#
_symmetry.space_group_name_H-M   'P 1'
#
loop_
_entity.id
_entity.type
_entity.pdbx_description
1 polymer ?
#
loop_
_entity_poly.entity_id
_entity_poly.type
_entity_poly.pdbx_seq_one_letter_code
_entity_poly.pdbx_strand_id
1 'polypeptide(L)'
;MRKVVIDTNVLLDLFEEEEMSFKTLLKSLNIILPTENIDGIIILDSVYSEIEKLKKRVMREDKRTEIAKKVYRLIGEAIEENEIVFYADVERNLDGVDGSLIDYCIDNDELFLSFDTRANIRYRSKIKDKSYININKDKMKKVIKLHEILNTLTDNNLYIYLQKMFDEKMTNIIEYSALNKEARFLKLLDYLVKDILKDEEEEFINKIKEGFELLKEGEITQDVLIKNLKKLNGYKFGDLDVVKRNPLKEEHQKEITYFLKEKGFESFEELSKCNPFLTEEELIQEILAYHKKLKGEMNE
;
A
#
# COMPACT_ATOMS: atom_id res chain seq x y z
N MET A 1 -1.90 -11.03 17.88
CA MET A 1 -2.14 -9.65 17.43
C MET A 1 -1.41 -8.77 18.39
N ARG A 2 -0.60 -7.85 17.88
CA ARG A 2 0.24 -6.97 18.69
C ARG A 2 -0.26 -5.54 18.56
N LYS A 3 0.08 -4.71 19.53
CA LYS A 3 -0.13 -3.28 19.53
C LYS A 3 1.21 -2.58 19.46
N VAL A 4 1.15 -1.30 19.10
CA VAL A 4 2.33 -0.44 19.04
C VAL A 4 2.24 0.60 20.15
N VAL A 5 3.20 0.56 21.07
CA VAL A 5 3.40 1.61 22.07
C VAL A 5 4.14 2.76 21.40
N ILE A 6 3.54 3.95 21.44
CA ILE A 6 4.02 5.12 20.71
C ILE A 6 4.63 6.15 21.66
N ASP A 7 5.83 6.61 21.31
CA ASP A 7 6.53 7.71 21.97
C ASP A 7 5.94 9.09 21.59
N THR A 8 6.09 10.07 22.48
CA THR A 8 5.64 11.46 22.31
C THR A 8 6.15 12.09 21.01
N ASN A 9 7.41 11.82 20.62
CA ASN A 9 8.00 12.43 19.43
C ASN A 9 7.28 12.02 18.13
N VAL A 10 6.86 10.76 18.01
CA VAL A 10 6.15 10.24 16.84
C VAL A 10 4.84 10.98 16.65
N LEU A 11 4.08 11.17 17.74
CA LEU A 11 2.80 11.86 17.69
C LEU A 11 2.98 13.32 17.27
N LEU A 12 3.95 14.02 17.85
CA LEU A 12 4.20 15.42 17.51
C LEU A 12 4.72 15.57 16.06
N ASP A 13 5.53 14.64 15.58
CA ASP A 13 6.16 14.71 14.27
C ASP A 13 5.25 14.30 13.10
N LEU A 14 4.34 13.36 13.32
CA LEU A 14 3.42 12.86 12.30
C LEU A 14 2.12 13.68 12.24
N PHE A 15 1.59 14.11 13.39
CA PHE A 15 0.32 14.85 13.44
C PHE A 15 0.47 16.36 13.23
N GLU A 16 1.69 16.79 12.89
CA GLU A 16 1.96 18.09 12.28
C GLU A 16 1.23 18.25 10.94
N GLU A 17 1.06 17.17 10.18
CA GLU A 17 0.35 17.17 8.89
C GLU A 17 -1.18 17.32 9.10
N GLU A 18 -1.87 18.07 8.23
CA GLU A 18 -3.27 18.47 8.45
C GLU A 18 -4.23 17.26 8.55
N GLU A 19 -4.02 16.19 7.78
CA GLU A 19 -4.94 15.05 7.63
C GLU A 19 -4.59 13.79 8.45
N MET A 20 -3.59 13.84 9.33
CA MET A 20 -3.14 12.65 10.06
C MET A 20 -4.17 12.13 11.09
N SER A 21 -4.41 10.81 11.09
CA SER A 21 -5.29 10.11 12.04
C SER A 21 -4.65 8.85 12.62
N PHE A 22 -5.13 8.36 13.78
CA PHE A 22 -4.66 7.08 14.33
C PHE A 22 -4.96 5.88 13.42
N LYS A 23 -6.04 5.94 12.63
CA LYS A 23 -6.38 4.90 11.66
C LYS A 23 -5.35 4.85 10.53
N THR A 24 -4.98 6.01 9.99
CA THR A 24 -3.92 6.13 8.97
C THR A 24 -2.61 5.57 9.53
N LEU A 25 -2.25 5.95 10.76
CA LEU A 25 -1.03 5.47 11.43
C LEU A 25 -1.02 3.94 11.57
N LEU A 26 -2.11 3.36 12.08
CA LEU A 26 -2.25 1.92 12.25
C LEU A 26 -2.15 1.18 10.92
N LYS A 27 -2.76 1.71 9.85
CA LYS A 27 -2.69 1.13 8.51
C LYS A 27 -1.27 1.18 7.95
N SER A 28 -0.57 2.32 8.06
CA SER A 28 0.83 2.45 7.65
C SER A 28 1.74 1.48 8.41
N LEU A 29 1.50 1.27 9.70
CA LEU A 29 2.26 0.31 10.52
C LEU A 29 2.06 -1.13 10.02
N ASN A 30 0.82 -1.51 9.69
CA ASN A 30 0.54 -2.82 9.09
C ASN A 30 1.20 -2.97 7.70
N ILE A 31 1.29 -1.91 6.89
CA ILE A 31 2.03 -1.97 5.61
C ILE A 31 3.52 -2.24 5.86
N ILE A 32 4.11 -1.66 6.90
CA ILE A 32 5.54 -1.85 7.24
C ILE A 32 5.79 -3.23 7.85
N LEU A 33 4.81 -3.79 8.56
CA LEU A 33 4.88 -5.05 9.28
C LEU A 33 3.63 -5.91 9.02
N PRO A 34 3.42 -6.38 7.78
CA PRO A 34 2.17 -7.04 7.37
C PRO A 34 1.90 -8.36 8.09
N THR A 35 2.93 -9.00 8.64
CA THR A 35 2.83 -10.28 9.35
C THR A 35 2.54 -10.13 10.85
N GLU A 36 2.72 -8.94 11.43
CA GLU A 36 2.56 -8.72 12.88
C GLU A 36 1.09 -8.58 13.28
N ASN A 37 0.19 -8.33 12.30
CA ASN A 37 -1.25 -8.10 12.52
C ASN A 37 -1.49 -7.09 13.65
N ILE A 38 -1.06 -5.86 13.41
CA ILE A 38 -1.10 -4.79 14.41
C ILE A 38 -2.54 -4.30 14.53
N ASP A 39 -3.11 -4.42 15.72
CA ASP A 39 -4.53 -4.17 15.96
C ASP A 39 -4.83 -2.92 16.78
N GLY A 40 -3.79 -2.28 17.31
CA GLY A 40 -3.96 -1.11 18.15
C GLY A 40 -2.70 -0.30 18.39
N ILE A 41 -2.93 0.88 18.92
CA ILE A 41 -1.93 1.85 19.34
C ILE A 41 -2.08 2.05 20.84
N ILE A 42 -1.01 1.88 21.61
CA ILE A 42 -1.00 2.10 23.05
C ILE A 42 -0.39 3.47 23.34
N ILE A 43 -1.12 4.26 24.11
CA ILE A 43 -0.66 5.53 24.67
C ILE A 43 -0.51 5.36 26.18
N LEU A 44 0.72 5.47 26.68
CA LEU A 44 0.96 5.46 28.12
C LEU A 44 0.61 6.80 28.76
N ASP A 45 0.24 6.79 30.04
CA ASP A 45 0.01 8.02 30.82
C ASP A 45 1.21 8.98 30.75
N SER A 46 2.42 8.44 30.74
CA SER A 46 3.66 9.22 30.63
C SER A 46 3.70 10.07 29.36
N VAL A 47 3.32 9.50 28.22
CA VAL A 47 3.22 10.19 26.92
C VAL A 47 2.06 11.19 26.94
N TYR A 48 0.90 10.80 27.45
CA TYR A 48 -0.26 11.68 27.55
C TYR A 48 0.03 12.92 28.41
N SER A 49 0.67 12.71 29.56
CA SER A 49 1.14 13.75 30.48
C SER A 49 2.16 14.70 29.84
N GLU A 50 3.08 14.19 29.03
CA GLU A 50 4.04 15.04 28.31
C GLU A 50 3.34 15.97 27.30
N ILE A 51 2.39 15.42 26.54
CA ILE A 51 1.59 16.19 25.57
C ILE A 51 0.74 17.23 26.30
N GLU A 52 0.12 16.88 27.43
CA GLU A 52 -0.66 17.82 28.24
C GLU A 52 0.20 19.00 28.75
N LYS A 53 1.41 18.72 29.21
CA LYS A 53 2.37 19.76 29.64
C LYS A 53 2.78 20.66 28.49
N LEU A 54 3.03 20.10 27.31
CA LEU A 54 3.39 20.86 26.11
C LEU A 54 2.25 21.78 25.69
N LYS A 55 1.01 21.29 25.70
CA LYS A 55 -0.21 22.06 25.43
C LYS A 55 -0.40 23.27 26.35
N LYS A 56 0.03 23.18 27.62
CA LYS A 56 -0.13 24.23 28.65
C LYS A 56 0.96 25.32 28.59
N ARG A 57 1.97 25.22 27.71
CA ARG A 57 3.05 26.22 27.64
C ARG A 57 2.50 27.59 27.19
N VAL A 58 2.89 28.64 27.92
CA VAL A 58 2.34 30.01 27.85
C VAL A 58 2.83 30.81 26.63
N MET A 59 3.83 30.30 25.90
CA MET A 59 4.30 30.92 24.65
C MET A 59 3.19 30.81 23.60
N ARG A 60 2.35 31.85 23.52
CA ARG A 60 1.31 32.01 22.50
C ARG A 60 2.02 31.96 21.14
N GLU A 61 1.59 31.05 20.28
CA GLU A 61 2.00 30.87 18.87
C GLU A 61 3.27 30.02 18.56
N ASP A 62 3.72 29.14 19.47
CA ASP A 62 4.66 28.08 19.04
C ASP A 62 3.92 26.96 18.31
N LYS A 63 4.32 26.67 17.06
CA LYS A 63 3.83 25.57 16.21
C LYS A 63 3.74 24.25 16.98
N ARG A 64 4.73 23.95 17.83
CA ARG A 64 4.76 22.72 18.63
C ARG A 64 3.64 22.66 19.67
N THR A 65 3.25 23.80 20.23
CA THR A 65 2.14 23.90 21.20
C THR A 65 0.79 23.68 20.53
N GLU A 66 0.60 24.20 19.30
CA GLU A 66 -0.62 23.95 18.52
C GLU A 66 -0.75 22.48 18.11
N ILE A 67 0.36 21.85 17.69
CA ILE A 67 0.37 20.41 17.41
C ILE A 67 0.03 19.63 18.68
N ALA A 68 0.62 19.96 19.83
CA ALA A 68 0.30 19.30 21.10
C ALA A 68 -1.17 19.44 21.49
N LYS A 69 -1.80 20.61 21.25
CA LYS A 69 -3.25 20.81 21.44
C LYS A 69 -4.08 19.87 20.54
N LYS A 70 -3.71 19.78 19.25
CA LYS A 70 -4.37 18.89 18.27
C LYS A 70 -4.25 17.43 18.71
N VAL A 71 -3.02 16.97 18.97
CA VAL A 71 -2.73 15.59 19.40
C VAL A 71 -3.46 15.25 20.70
N TYR A 72 -3.45 16.15 21.69
CA TYR A 72 -4.15 15.93 22.95
C TYR A 72 -5.65 15.67 22.75
N ARG A 73 -6.28 16.46 21.88
CA ARG A 73 -7.70 16.29 21.54
C ARG A 73 -7.93 14.95 20.84
N LEU A 74 -7.12 14.63 19.82
CA LEU A 74 -7.23 13.39 19.06
C LEU A 74 -7.04 12.14 19.94
N ILE A 75 -6.12 12.17 20.91
CA ILE A 75 -5.96 11.07 21.86
C ILE A 75 -7.22 10.91 22.70
N GLY A 76 -7.78 12.02 23.23
CA GLY A 76 -9.01 11.98 24.01
C GLY A 76 -10.18 11.39 23.22
N GLU A 77 -10.41 11.88 22.01
CA GLU A 77 -11.45 11.38 21.09
C GLU A 77 -11.25 9.87 20.80
N ALA A 78 -10.02 9.46 20.48
CA ALA A 78 -9.74 8.06 20.13
C ALA A 78 -9.85 7.09 21.33
N ILE A 79 -9.53 7.54 22.55
CA ILE A 79 -9.73 6.76 23.78
C ILE A 79 -11.24 6.61 24.07
N GLU A 80 -12.03 7.66 23.83
CA GLU A 80 -13.49 7.60 23.99
C GLU A 80 -14.14 6.64 22.99
N GLU A 81 -13.67 6.64 21.73
CA GLU A 81 -14.11 5.69 20.70
C GLU A 81 -13.69 4.24 21.04
N ASN A 82 -12.52 4.06 21.66
CA ASN A 82 -11.98 2.78 22.14
C ASN A 82 -11.92 1.65 21.09
N GLU A 83 -11.69 2.00 19.82
CA GLU A 83 -11.58 1.00 18.74
C GLU A 83 -10.12 0.61 18.45
N ILE A 84 -9.23 1.60 18.34
CA ILE A 84 -7.84 1.39 17.88
C ILE A 84 -6.78 2.00 18.79
N VAL A 85 -7.16 2.90 19.72
CA VAL A 85 -6.25 3.52 20.68
C VAL A 85 -6.56 3.02 22.09
N PHE A 86 -5.54 2.54 22.78
CA PHE A 86 -5.62 1.98 24.12
C PHE A 86 -4.80 2.82 25.08
N TYR A 87 -5.42 3.26 26.17
CA TYR A 87 -4.73 3.97 27.24
C TYR A 87 -4.23 2.99 28.31
N ALA A 88 -2.99 3.15 28.74
CA ALA A 88 -2.42 2.37 29.84
C ALA A 88 -1.72 3.28 30.85
N ASP A 89 -2.13 3.15 32.10
CA ASP A 89 -1.49 3.81 33.24
C ASP A 89 -0.48 2.86 33.88
N VAL A 90 0.79 3.24 33.85
CA VAL A 90 1.89 2.43 34.39
C VAL A 90 2.83 3.25 35.23
N GLU A 91 3.38 2.62 36.27
CA GLU A 91 4.35 3.26 37.14
C GLU A 91 5.56 3.73 36.33
N ARG A 92 6.00 4.96 36.65
CA ARG A 92 7.15 5.55 35.97
C ARG A 92 8.42 4.82 36.36
N ASN A 93 9.14 4.34 35.36
CA ASN A 93 10.49 3.84 35.53
C ASN A 93 11.42 4.98 36.01
N LEU A 94 12.38 4.63 36.87
CA LEU A 94 13.50 5.48 37.30
C LEU A 94 14.31 6.06 36.13
N ASP A 95 14.35 5.35 35.00
CA ASP A 95 15.02 5.76 33.76
C ASP A 95 14.20 6.76 32.91
N GLY A 96 13.03 7.20 33.41
CA GLY A 96 12.17 8.20 32.76
C GLY A 96 11.09 7.62 31.85
N VAL A 97 10.54 8.48 30.97
CA VAL A 97 9.42 8.14 30.07
C VAL A 97 9.82 7.02 29.10
N ASP A 98 10.95 7.14 28.41
CA ASP A 98 11.47 6.11 27.51
C ASP A 98 11.65 4.75 28.20
N GLY A 99 12.14 4.75 29.43
CA GLY A 99 12.28 3.53 30.23
C GLY A 99 10.95 2.85 30.47
N SER A 100 9.92 3.63 30.80
CA SER A 100 8.56 3.13 31.05
C SER A 100 7.93 2.57 29.78
N LEU A 101 8.11 3.25 28.64
CA LEU A 101 7.63 2.79 27.34
C LEU A 101 8.27 1.46 26.94
N ILE A 102 9.60 1.38 27.06
CA ILE A 102 10.38 0.19 26.67
C ILE A 102 10.03 -1.00 27.56
N ASP A 103 9.95 -0.82 28.87
CA ASP A 103 9.63 -1.91 29.78
C ASP A 103 8.20 -2.42 29.54
N TYR A 104 7.24 -1.51 29.32
CA TYR A 104 5.87 -1.90 28.94
C TYR A 104 5.87 -2.77 27.67
N CYS A 105 6.62 -2.38 26.63
CA CYS A 105 6.72 -3.16 25.40
C CYS A 105 7.27 -4.56 25.65
N ILE A 106 8.30 -4.68 26.48
CA ILE A 106 8.95 -5.96 26.77
C ILE A 106 8.01 -6.88 27.57
N ASP A 107 7.40 -6.33 28.63
CA ASP A 107 6.56 -7.07 29.58
C ASP A 107 5.27 -7.57 28.94
N ASN A 108 4.73 -6.82 27.97
CA ASN A 108 3.48 -7.15 27.27
C ASN A 108 3.68 -7.75 25.87
N ASP A 109 4.93 -7.96 25.46
CA ASP A 109 5.28 -8.41 24.11
C ASP A 109 4.77 -7.49 22.98
N GLU A 110 4.70 -6.18 23.23
CA GLU A 110 4.22 -5.18 22.28
C GLU A 110 5.35 -4.55 21.47
N LEU A 111 5.00 -3.90 20.35
CA LEU A 111 5.96 -3.22 19.49
C LEU A 111 6.23 -1.81 20.01
N PHE A 112 7.49 -1.38 19.92
CA PHE A 112 7.89 -0.02 20.27
C PHE A 112 8.07 0.85 19.01
N LEU A 113 7.51 2.06 19.02
CA LEU A 113 7.72 3.07 17.98
C LEU A 113 8.21 4.38 18.58
N SER A 114 9.43 4.77 18.21
CA SER A 114 10.01 6.08 18.51
C SER A 114 10.86 6.55 17.34
N PHE A 115 10.95 7.87 17.14
CA PHE A 115 11.94 8.47 16.23
C PHE A 115 13.25 8.87 16.93
N ASP A 116 13.36 8.64 18.25
CA ASP A 116 14.59 8.90 19.00
C ASP A 116 15.57 7.72 18.83
N THR A 117 16.74 8.01 18.28
CA THR A 117 17.79 7.01 18.05
C THR A 117 18.25 6.34 19.34
N ARG A 118 18.37 7.08 20.46
CA ARG A 118 18.81 6.54 21.75
C ARG A 118 17.74 5.63 22.35
N ALA A 119 16.48 6.01 22.29
CA ALA A 119 15.37 5.16 22.73
C ALA A 119 15.34 3.84 21.93
N ASN A 120 15.48 3.93 20.60
CA ASN A 120 15.57 2.76 19.72
C ASN A 120 16.76 1.85 20.04
N ILE A 121 17.96 2.40 20.27
CA ILE A 121 19.15 1.62 20.65
C ILE A 121 18.89 0.90 21.98
N ARG A 122 18.31 1.59 22.97
CA ARG A 122 18.01 1.03 24.29
C ARG A 122 16.95 -0.08 24.21
N TYR A 123 15.92 0.10 23.38
CA TYR A 123 14.92 -0.95 23.14
C TYR A 123 15.58 -2.19 22.53
N ARG A 124 16.36 -2.01 21.46
CA ARG A 124 17.07 -3.08 20.75
C ARG A 124 18.06 -3.85 21.62
N SER A 125 18.73 -3.20 22.57
CA SER A 125 19.66 -3.89 23.46
C SER A 125 18.97 -4.79 24.48
N LYS A 126 17.68 -4.57 24.75
CA LYS A 126 16.87 -5.36 25.70
C LYS A 126 16.10 -6.50 25.03
N ILE A 127 15.71 -6.37 23.75
CA ILE A 127 15.00 -7.44 23.03
C ILE A 127 15.99 -8.44 22.42
N LYS A 128 15.87 -9.73 22.76
CA LYS A 128 16.63 -10.82 22.14
C LYS A 128 15.69 -11.61 21.23
N ASP A 129 15.79 -11.38 19.92
CA ASP A 129 15.06 -12.08 18.84
C ASP A 129 13.58 -11.70 18.63
N LYS A 130 13.12 -10.55 19.15
CA LYS A 130 11.78 -10.03 18.85
C LYS A 130 11.77 -9.13 17.61
N SER A 131 10.67 -9.13 16.87
CA SER A 131 10.45 -8.16 15.79
C SER A 131 10.35 -6.74 16.36
N TYR A 132 10.95 -5.80 15.63
CA TYR A 132 11.00 -4.40 15.99
C TYR A 132 10.73 -3.51 14.78
N ILE A 133 10.27 -2.29 15.05
CA ILE A 133 10.03 -1.31 14.00
C ILE A 133 11.35 -0.60 13.71
N ASN A 134 11.87 -0.76 12.48
CA ASN A 134 13.07 -0.08 12.02
C ASN A 134 12.72 1.03 11.02
N ILE A 135 12.12 2.12 11.51
CA ILE A 135 11.71 3.22 10.64
C ILE A 135 12.02 4.57 11.29
N ASN A 136 12.52 5.51 10.49
CA ASN A 136 12.71 6.90 10.91
C ASN A 136 11.51 7.75 10.49
N LYS A 137 11.49 9.01 10.93
CA LYS A 137 10.42 9.98 10.60
C LYS A 137 10.17 10.07 9.09
N ASP A 138 11.23 10.21 8.29
CA ASP A 138 11.11 10.45 6.85
C ASP A 138 10.54 9.25 6.10
N LYS A 139 11.06 8.04 6.37
CA LYS A 139 10.54 6.77 5.83
C LYS A 139 9.07 6.59 6.22
N MET A 140 8.70 6.88 7.47
CA MET A 140 7.32 6.76 7.94
C MET A 140 6.38 7.73 7.20
N LYS A 141 6.79 8.99 7.05
CA LYS A 141 6.02 10.00 6.28
C LYS A 141 5.83 9.59 4.82
N LYS A 142 6.85 9.01 4.19
CA LYS A 142 6.74 8.50 2.81
C LYS A 142 5.70 7.37 2.70
N VAL A 143 5.69 6.41 3.64
CA VAL A 143 4.71 5.31 3.66
C VAL A 143 3.29 5.84 3.90
N ILE A 144 3.11 6.78 4.83
CA ILE A 144 1.81 7.43 5.08
C ILE A 144 1.31 8.11 3.80
N LYS A 145 2.15 8.91 3.14
CA LYS A 145 1.80 9.58 1.89
C LYS A 145 1.39 8.60 0.79
N LEU A 146 2.10 7.49 0.65
CA LEU A 146 1.76 6.44 -0.30
C LEU A 146 0.40 5.80 0.02
N HIS A 147 0.14 5.50 1.29
CA HIS A 147 -1.15 4.98 1.76
C HIS A 147 -2.30 5.95 1.49
N GLU A 148 -2.11 7.24 1.80
CA GLU A 148 -3.10 8.29 1.55
C GLU A 148 -3.41 8.43 0.06
N ILE A 149 -2.38 8.47 -0.80
CA ILE A 149 -2.57 8.53 -2.25
C ILE A 149 -3.40 7.33 -2.71
N LEU A 150 -2.98 6.10 -2.36
CA LEU A 150 -3.64 4.88 -2.80
C LEU A 150 -5.10 4.79 -2.35
N ASN A 151 -5.39 5.17 -1.09
CA ASN A 151 -6.74 5.10 -0.54
C ASN A 151 -7.63 6.28 -0.93
N THR A 152 -7.06 7.33 -1.53
CA THR A 152 -7.83 8.44 -2.11
C THR A 152 -7.97 8.31 -3.63
N LEU A 153 -7.43 7.26 -4.25
CA LEU A 153 -7.64 7.00 -5.68
C LEU A 153 -9.12 6.71 -5.95
N THR A 154 -9.74 7.63 -6.67
CA THR A 154 -11.14 7.62 -7.03
C THR A 154 -11.33 7.84 -8.53
N ASP A 155 -12.58 7.83 -8.96
CA ASP A 155 -13.03 8.25 -10.28
C ASP A 155 -12.48 9.62 -10.74
N ASN A 156 -12.04 10.48 -9.81
CA ASN A 156 -11.76 11.88 -10.08
C ASN A 156 -10.28 12.25 -10.06
N ASN A 157 -9.38 11.38 -9.61
CA ASN A 157 -7.95 11.69 -9.51
C ASN A 157 -7.03 10.59 -10.05
N LEU A 158 -7.49 9.35 -10.19
CA LEU A 158 -6.66 8.25 -10.69
C LEU A 158 -6.08 8.55 -12.09
N TYR A 159 -6.82 9.24 -12.96
CA TYR A 159 -6.34 9.62 -14.30
C TYR A 159 -5.05 10.45 -14.26
N ILE A 160 -4.81 11.23 -13.19
CA ILE A 160 -3.60 12.05 -13.05
C ILE A 160 -2.36 11.14 -12.93
N TYR A 161 -2.46 10.10 -12.11
CA TYR A 161 -1.37 9.16 -11.89
C TYR A 161 -1.16 8.26 -13.11
N LEU A 162 -2.25 7.79 -13.72
CA LEU A 162 -2.18 7.03 -14.97
C LEU A 162 -1.53 7.84 -16.10
N GLN A 163 -1.91 9.11 -16.26
CA GLN A 163 -1.34 10.01 -17.28
C GLN A 163 0.18 10.11 -17.11
N LYS A 164 0.66 10.39 -15.89
CA LYS A 164 2.11 10.48 -15.63
C LYS A 164 2.84 9.17 -15.92
N MET A 165 2.29 8.04 -15.46
CA MET A 165 2.87 6.72 -15.70
C MET A 165 3.03 6.42 -17.20
N PHE A 166 2.05 6.80 -18.03
CA PHE A 166 2.13 6.64 -19.48
C PHE A 166 3.06 7.66 -20.15
N ASP A 167 3.04 8.93 -19.73
CA ASP A 167 3.90 9.98 -20.27
C ASP A 167 5.39 9.71 -19.99
N GLU A 168 5.70 9.14 -18.83
CA GLU A 168 7.03 8.66 -18.44
C GLU A 168 7.40 7.32 -19.09
N LYS A 169 6.49 6.71 -19.86
CA LYS A 169 6.68 5.45 -20.59
C LYS A 169 7.03 4.25 -19.69
N MET A 170 6.53 4.25 -18.46
CA MET A 170 6.72 3.13 -17.52
C MET A 170 6.03 1.84 -18.01
N THR A 171 4.93 2.00 -18.75
CA THR A 171 4.27 0.95 -19.51
C THR A 171 3.47 1.61 -20.62
N ASN A 172 3.06 0.87 -21.64
CA ASN A 172 2.10 1.41 -22.61
C ASN A 172 0.66 1.08 -22.22
N ILE A 173 -0.27 1.84 -22.79
CA ILE A 173 -1.68 1.79 -22.42
C ILE A 173 -2.38 0.50 -22.87
N ILE A 174 -1.93 -0.12 -23.96
CA ILE A 174 -2.47 -1.37 -24.49
C ILE A 174 -2.13 -2.51 -23.53
N GLU A 175 -0.85 -2.64 -23.18
CA GLU A 175 -0.36 -3.58 -22.16
C GLU A 175 -1.09 -3.39 -20.83
N TYR A 176 -1.15 -2.15 -20.33
CA TYR A 176 -1.80 -1.87 -19.05
C TYR A 176 -3.29 -2.25 -19.06
N SER A 177 -3.96 -2.00 -20.18
CA SER A 177 -5.37 -2.36 -20.34
C SER A 177 -5.58 -3.88 -20.45
N ALA A 178 -4.63 -4.65 -20.96
CA ALA A 178 -4.73 -6.11 -21.06
C ALA A 178 -4.55 -6.85 -19.72
N LEU A 179 -3.93 -6.22 -18.72
CA LEU A 179 -3.68 -6.81 -17.41
C LEU A 179 -4.98 -7.12 -16.64
N ASN A 180 -4.95 -8.12 -15.76
CA ASN A 180 -6.04 -8.36 -14.80
C ASN A 180 -6.05 -7.28 -13.69
N LYS A 181 -7.10 -7.23 -12.86
CA LYS A 181 -7.27 -6.21 -11.81
C LYS A 181 -6.05 -6.09 -10.88
N GLU A 182 -5.54 -7.23 -10.42
CA GLU A 182 -4.40 -7.34 -9.51
C GLU A 182 -3.11 -6.83 -10.17
N ALA A 183 -2.80 -7.29 -11.38
CA ALA A 183 -1.62 -6.87 -12.11
C ALA A 183 -1.64 -5.37 -12.48
N ARG A 184 -2.82 -4.79 -12.74
CA ARG A 184 -2.98 -3.33 -12.95
C ARG A 184 -2.68 -2.55 -11.67
N PHE A 185 -3.17 -3.02 -10.53
CA PHE A 185 -2.87 -2.43 -9.23
C PHE A 185 -1.38 -2.53 -8.94
N LEU A 186 -0.76 -3.71 -9.10
CA LEU A 186 0.67 -3.91 -8.88
C LEU A 186 1.54 -3.02 -9.78
N LYS A 187 1.16 -2.80 -11.04
CA LYS A 187 1.87 -1.84 -11.91
C LYS A 187 1.76 -0.39 -11.41
N LEU A 188 0.57 0.03 -10.97
CA LEU A 188 0.38 1.37 -10.42
C LEU A 188 1.11 1.54 -9.08
N LEU A 189 1.05 0.53 -8.22
CA LEU A 189 1.78 0.47 -6.95
C LEU A 189 3.29 0.57 -7.20
N ASP A 190 3.83 -0.20 -8.16
CA ASP A 190 5.24 -0.14 -8.52
C ASP A 190 5.67 1.27 -8.97
N TYR A 191 4.85 1.93 -9.80
CA TYR A 191 5.07 3.32 -10.20
C TYR A 191 5.08 4.27 -9.00
N LEU A 192 4.04 4.26 -8.17
CA LEU A 192 3.90 5.16 -7.02
C LEU A 192 4.99 4.93 -5.96
N VAL A 193 5.34 3.67 -5.72
CA VAL A 193 6.42 3.30 -4.79
C VAL A 193 7.76 3.82 -5.30
N LYS A 194 8.06 3.65 -6.60
CA LYS A 194 9.31 4.16 -7.19
C LYS A 194 9.40 5.69 -7.14
N ASP A 195 8.28 6.39 -7.33
CA ASP A 195 8.24 7.85 -7.26
C ASP A 195 8.40 8.35 -5.81
N ILE A 196 7.65 7.79 -4.86
CA ILE A 196 7.58 8.29 -3.47
C ILE A 196 8.76 7.79 -2.62
N LEU A 197 9.16 6.53 -2.80
CA LEU A 197 10.29 5.90 -2.10
C LEU A 197 11.58 5.99 -2.91
N LYS A 198 11.68 6.97 -3.81
CA LYS A 198 12.93 7.25 -4.50
C LYS A 198 14.06 7.45 -3.48
N ASP A 199 15.23 6.90 -3.82
CA ASP A 199 16.46 6.92 -3.02
C ASP A 199 16.41 6.11 -1.71
N GLU A 200 15.35 5.32 -1.48
CA GLU A 200 15.29 4.35 -0.37
C GLU A 200 15.94 3.00 -0.76
N GLU A 201 16.30 2.22 0.27
CA GLU A 201 16.87 0.89 0.11
C GLU A 201 15.88 -0.07 -0.56
N GLU A 202 16.38 -0.90 -1.49
CA GLU A 202 15.56 -1.85 -2.26
C GLU A 202 14.83 -2.85 -1.35
N GLU A 203 15.48 -3.30 -0.26
CA GLU A 203 14.86 -4.17 0.75
C GLU A 203 13.64 -3.50 1.39
N PHE A 204 13.73 -2.21 1.72
CA PHE A 204 12.62 -1.46 2.29
C PHE A 204 11.49 -1.27 1.26
N ILE A 205 11.84 -0.92 0.02
CA ILE A 205 10.88 -0.77 -1.09
C ILE A 205 10.08 -2.06 -1.32
N ASN A 206 10.77 -3.20 -1.38
CA ASN A 206 10.13 -4.51 -1.58
C ASN A 206 9.21 -4.85 -0.42
N LYS A 207 9.63 -4.61 0.82
CA LYS A 207 8.80 -4.82 2.01
C LYS A 207 7.51 -4.00 1.97
N ILE A 208 7.57 -2.74 1.52
CA ILE A 208 6.37 -1.90 1.40
C ILE A 208 5.42 -2.42 0.31
N LYS A 209 5.96 -2.86 -0.83
CA LYS A 209 5.14 -3.47 -1.91
C LYS A 209 4.42 -4.72 -1.42
N GLU A 210 5.14 -5.63 -0.77
CA GLU A 210 4.59 -6.84 -0.16
C GLU A 210 3.49 -6.50 0.86
N GLY A 211 3.71 -5.46 1.67
CA GLY A 211 2.71 -4.99 2.63
C GLY A 211 1.39 -4.56 1.99
N PHE A 212 1.44 -3.78 0.90
CA PHE A 212 0.23 -3.39 0.17
C PHE A 212 -0.47 -4.56 -0.51
N GLU A 213 0.30 -5.48 -1.11
CA GLU A 213 -0.22 -6.68 -1.77
C GLU A 213 -0.95 -7.60 -0.77
N LEU A 214 -0.32 -7.89 0.38
CA LEU A 214 -0.89 -8.75 1.41
C LEU A 214 -2.16 -8.16 2.03
N LEU A 215 -2.18 -6.84 2.26
CA LEU A 215 -3.32 -6.16 2.89
C LEU A 215 -4.45 -5.81 1.91
N LYS A 216 -4.22 -5.94 0.60
CA LYS A 216 -5.17 -5.56 -0.46
C LYS A 216 -5.68 -4.11 -0.32
N GLU A 217 -4.83 -3.22 0.16
CA GLU A 217 -5.13 -1.80 0.34
C GLU A 217 -5.01 -1.07 -1.01
N GLY A 218 -5.93 -0.16 -1.32
CA GLY A 218 -5.89 0.62 -2.58
C GLY A 218 -6.35 -0.13 -3.83
N GLU A 219 -7.11 -1.22 -3.71
CA GLU A 219 -7.67 -1.93 -4.87
C GLU A 219 -8.57 -1.03 -5.73
N ILE A 220 -8.24 -0.91 -7.02
CA ILE A 220 -9.03 -0.14 -7.98
C ILE A 220 -10.04 -1.04 -8.67
N THR A 221 -11.32 -0.67 -8.66
CA THR A 221 -12.35 -1.40 -9.40
C THR A 221 -12.21 -1.17 -10.91
N GLN A 222 -12.68 -2.13 -11.71
CA GLN A 222 -12.61 -2.01 -13.17
C GLN A 222 -13.39 -0.80 -13.69
N ASP A 223 -14.53 -0.47 -13.09
CA ASP A 223 -15.33 0.67 -13.51
C ASP A 223 -14.61 2.00 -13.23
N VAL A 224 -13.99 2.15 -12.05
CA VAL A 224 -13.18 3.33 -11.69
C VAL A 224 -12.03 3.49 -12.68
N LEU A 225 -11.35 2.40 -13.01
CA LEU A 225 -10.26 2.41 -13.98
C LEU A 225 -10.73 2.85 -15.37
N ILE A 226 -11.76 2.19 -15.93
CA ILE A 226 -12.25 2.49 -17.28
C ILE A 226 -12.67 3.95 -17.39
N LYS A 227 -13.35 4.48 -16.36
CA LYS A 227 -13.78 5.88 -16.32
C LYS A 227 -12.60 6.84 -16.32
N ASN A 228 -11.51 6.51 -15.63
CA ASN A 228 -10.30 7.33 -15.60
C ASN A 228 -9.46 7.23 -16.87
N LEU A 229 -9.36 6.05 -17.50
CA LEU A 229 -8.70 5.90 -18.79
C LEU A 229 -9.34 6.81 -19.84
N LYS A 230 -10.68 6.89 -19.88
CA LYS A 230 -11.43 7.80 -20.77
C LYS A 230 -11.09 9.29 -20.59
N LYS A 231 -10.49 9.68 -19.46
CA LYS A 231 -10.11 11.08 -19.14
C LYS A 231 -8.69 11.44 -19.54
N LEU A 232 -7.89 10.48 -20.03
CA LEU A 232 -6.49 10.73 -20.38
C LEU A 232 -6.38 11.67 -21.59
N ASN A 233 -5.53 12.69 -21.46
CA ASN A 233 -5.33 13.68 -22.51
C ASN A 233 -4.41 13.14 -23.60
N GLY A 234 -4.79 13.36 -24.86
CA GLY A 234 -4.00 12.93 -26.02
C GLY A 234 -4.21 11.46 -26.43
N TYR A 235 -5.00 10.71 -25.67
CA TYR A 235 -5.38 9.33 -25.99
C TYR A 235 -6.82 9.28 -26.50
N LYS A 236 -7.03 8.81 -27.74
CA LYS A 236 -8.37 8.57 -28.30
C LYS A 236 -8.73 7.11 -28.09
N PHE A 237 -9.60 6.87 -27.12
CA PHE A 237 -10.10 5.54 -26.84
C PHE A 237 -11.30 5.23 -27.75
N GLY A 238 -11.24 4.09 -28.45
CA GLY A 238 -12.45 3.45 -29.00
C GLY A 238 -13.33 2.89 -27.88
N ASP A 239 -14.16 1.89 -28.17
CA ASP A 239 -14.94 1.21 -27.13
C ASP A 239 -14.01 0.52 -26.11
N LEU A 240 -13.74 1.19 -24.98
CA LEU A 240 -13.07 0.60 -23.81
C LEU A 240 -13.90 -0.50 -23.16
N ASP A 241 -15.14 -0.73 -23.60
CA ASP A 241 -15.90 -1.95 -23.28
C ASP A 241 -15.23 -3.22 -23.86
N VAL A 242 -14.30 -3.07 -24.80
CA VAL A 242 -13.38 -4.13 -25.24
C VAL A 242 -12.37 -4.50 -24.13
N VAL A 243 -12.09 -3.65 -23.14
CA VAL A 243 -11.26 -4.03 -21.98
C VAL A 243 -11.98 -5.05 -21.07
N LYS A 244 -13.29 -5.26 -21.26
CA LYS A 244 -14.06 -6.35 -20.60
C LYS A 244 -13.98 -7.69 -21.36
N ARG A 245 -13.45 -7.71 -22.58
CA ARG A 245 -13.54 -8.85 -23.51
C ARG A 245 -12.24 -8.98 -24.26
N ASN A 246 -11.46 -10.03 -24.04
CA ASN A 246 -10.21 -10.23 -24.78
C ASN A 246 -10.51 -10.21 -26.30
N PRO A 247 -10.24 -9.11 -27.04
CA PRO A 247 -10.83 -8.90 -28.37
C PRO A 247 -10.40 -9.97 -29.35
N LEU A 248 -9.16 -10.45 -29.22
CA LEU A 248 -8.60 -11.51 -30.05
C LEU A 248 -9.32 -12.85 -29.87
N LYS A 249 -9.72 -13.20 -28.64
CA LYS A 249 -10.43 -14.45 -28.35
C LYS A 249 -11.86 -14.42 -28.87
N GLU A 250 -12.52 -13.26 -28.83
CA GLU A 250 -13.87 -13.07 -29.40
C GLU A 250 -13.84 -12.96 -30.94
N GLU A 251 -12.92 -12.16 -31.48
CA GLU A 251 -12.73 -11.98 -32.93
C GLU A 251 -12.45 -13.31 -33.64
N HIS A 252 -11.69 -14.18 -32.98
CA HIS A 252 -11.29 -15.48 -33.52
C HIS A 252 -11.97 -16.66 -32.83
N GLN A 253 -13.11 -16.43 -32.18
CA GLN A 253 -13.81 -17.46 -31.41
C GLN A 253 -14.13 -18.70 -32.26
N LYS A 254 -14.45 -18.52 -33.55
CA LYS A 254 -14.75 -19.61 -34.47
C LYS A 254 -13.52 -20.47 -34.74
N GLU A 255 -12.40 -19.83 -35.10
CA GLU A 255 -11.11 -20.46 -35.36
C GLU A 255 -10.59 -21.21 -34.13
N ILE A 256 -10.72 -20.59 -32.95
CA ILE A 256 -10.34 -21.16 -31.66
C ILE A 256 -11.22 -22.36 -31.33
N THR A 257 -12.54 -22.23 -31.40
CA THR A 257 -13.48 -23.33 -31.10
C THR A 257 -13.26 -24.51 -32.03
N TYR A 258 -13.02 -24.23 -33.32
CA TYR A 258 -12.72 -25.27 -34.30
C TYR A 258 -11.38 -25.97 -33.97
N PHE A 259 -10.34 -25.21 -33.65
CA PHE A 259 -9.03 -25.77 -33.27
C PHE A 259 -9.11 -26.64 -32.01
N LEU A 260 -9.79 -26.18 -30.96
CA LEU A 260 -9.96 -26.93 -29.72
C LEU A 260 -10.68 -28.25 -29.98
N LYS A 261 -11.78 -28.21 -30.76
CA LYS A 261 -12.52 -29.43 -31.15
C LYS A 261 -11.67 -30.39 -31.98
N GLU A 262 -10.87 -29.87 -32.89
CA GLU A 262 -10.00 -30.69 -33.76
C GLU A 262 -8.85 -31.33 -32.98
N LYS A 263 -8.26 -30.60 -32.03
CA LYS A 263 -7.13 -31.07 -31.21
C LYS A 263 -7.56 -31.79 -29.92
N GLY A 264 -8.85 -31.81 -29.60
CA GLY A 264 -9.41 -32.56 -28.48
C GLY A 264 -9.30 -31.85 -27.13
N PHE A 265 -9.25 -30.52 -27.10
CA PHE A 265 -9.29 -29.73 -25.87
C PHE A 265 -10.72 -29.33 -25.52
N GLU A 266 -11.07 -29.41 -24.23
CA GLU A 266 -12.38 -29.03 -23.69
C GLU A 266 -12.53 -27.50 -23.57
N SER A 267 -11.42 -26.79 -23.32
CA SER A 267 -11.43 -25.32 -23.27
C SER A 267 -10.09 -24.69 -23.67
N PHE A 268 -10.11 -23.37 -23.89
CA PHE A 268 -8.90 -22.61 -24.17
C PHE A 268 -7.97 -22.54 -22.95
N GLU A 269 -8.53 -22.54 -21.74
CA GLU A 269 -7.78 -22.58 -20.49
C GLU A 269 -7.04 -23.91 -20.30
N GLU A 270 -7.62 -25.02 -20.77
CA GLU A 270 -6.93 -26.31 -20.82
C GLU A 270 -5.74 -26.26 -21.80
N LEU A 271 -5.96 -25.75 -23.01
CA LEU A 271 -4.88 -25.56 -24.00
C LEU A 271 -3.77 -24.66 -23.45
N SER A 272 -4.11 -23.56 -22.77
CA SER A 272 -3.14 -22.64 -22.18
C SER A 272 -2.29 -23.30 -21.08
N LYS A 273 -2.90 -24.14 -20.23
CA LYS A 273 -2.15 -24.92 -19.22
C LYS A 273 -1.16 -25.90 -19.84
N CYS A 274 -1.48 -26.45 -21.01
CA CYS A 274 -0.59 -27.33 -21.77
C CYS A 274 0.55 -26.58 -22.47
N ASN A 275 0.44 -25.25 -22.61
CA ASN A 275 1.42 -24.41 -23.28
C ASN A 275 1.90 -23.28 -22.33
N PRO A 276 2.54 -23.63 -21.21
CA PRO A 276 2.89 -22.66 -20.16
C PRO A 276 3.95 -21.63 -20.58
N PHE A 277 4.60 -21.84 -21.73
CA PHE A 277 5.63 -20.95 -22.27
C PHE A 277 5.09 -19.90 -23.25
N LEU A 278 3.79 -19.96 -23.58
CA LEU A 278 3.13 -19.04 -24.50
C LEU A 278 2.11 -18.20 -23.74
N THR A 279 2.10 -16.90 -24.03
CA THR A 279 1.02 -16.01 -23.60
C THR A 279 -0.27 -16.33 -24.35
N GLU A 280 -1.42 -15.91 -23.81
CA GLU A 280 -2.73 -16.12 -24.46
C GLU A 280 -2.78 -15.52 -25.88
N GLU A 281 -2.13 -14.38 -26.10
CA GLU A 281 -2.05 -13.74 -27.42
C GLU A 281 -1.19 -14.54 -28.41
N GLU A 282 -0.01 -15.01 -27.98
CA GLU A 282 0.85 -15.87 -28.80
C GLU A 282 0.15 -17.17 -29.19
N LEU A 283 -0.57 -17.78 -28.25
CA LEU A 283 -1.35 -18.99 -28.47
C LEU A 283 -2.47 -18.77 -29.51
N ILE A 284 -3.15 -17.62 -29.45
CA ILE A 284 -4.17 -17.26 -30.46
C ILE A 284 -3.52 -17.05 -31.83
N GLN A 285 -2.36 -16.39 -31.91
CA GLN A 285 -1.64 -16.21 -33.18
C GLN A 285 -1.18 -17.55 -33.79
N GLU A 286 -0.74 -18.51 -32.97
CA GLU A 286 -0.41 -19.86 -33.44
C GLU A 286 -1.63 -20.60 -34.00
N ILE A 287 -2.78 -20.50 -33.33
CA ILE A 287 -4.06 -21.07 -33.83
C ILE A 287 -4.45 -20.44 -35.17
N LEU A 288 -4.27 -19.13 -35.32
CA LEU A 288 -4.57 -18.44 -36.59
C LEU A 288 -3.59 -18.83 -37.70
N ALA A 289 -2.30 -18.95 -37.38
CA ALA A 289 -1.29 -19.42 -38.32
C ALA A 289 -1.57 -20.86 -38.78
N TYR A 290 -2.05 -21.73 -37.88
CA TYR A 290 -2.49 -23.08 -38.21
C TYR A 290 -3.61 -23.07 -39.27
N HIS A 291 -4.63 -22.25 -39.07
CA HIS A 291 -5.74 -22.12 -40.02
C HIS A 291 -5.34 -21.51 -41.36
N LYS A 292 -4.44 -20.52 -41.36
CA LYS A 292 -3.88 -19.95 -42.59
C LYS A 292 -3.09 -20.98 -43.39
N LYS A 293 -2.29 -21.82 -42.72
CA LYS A 293 -1.58 -22.94 -43.36
C LYS A 293 -2.54 -23.96 -43.96
N LEU A 294 -3.62 -24.32 -43.25
CA LEU A 294 -4.64 -25.24 -43.77
C LEU A 294 -5.40 -24.69 -44.99
N LYS A 295 -5.62 -23.37 -45.06
CA LYS A 295 -6.26 -22.70 -46.20
C LYS A 295 -5.32 -22.45 -47.39
N GLY A 296 -4.02 -22.77 -47.26
CA GLY A 296 -3.02 -22.49 -48.30
C GLY A 296 -2.70 -20.99 -48.45
N GLU A 297 -2.97 -20.19 -47.42
CA GLU A 297 -2.78 -18.72 -47.42
C GLU A 297 -1.37 -18.31 -46.93
N MET A 298 -0.52 -19.27 -46.61
CA MET A 298 0.90 -19.08 -46.31
C MET A 298 1.73 -19.98 -47.23
N ASN A 299 2.57 -19.39 -48.07
CA ASN A 299 3.60 -20.13 -48.79
C ASN A 299 4.72 -20.47 -47.79
N GLU A 300 5.28 -21.68 -47.93
CA GLU A 300 6.46 -22.17 -47.20
C GLU A 300 7.64 -21.19 -47.22
#